data_AF-A0A967UAF4-F1
#
_entry.id   AF-A0A967UAF4-F1
#
_cell.length_a   1.000
_cell.length_b   1.000
_cell.length_c   1.000
_cell.angle_alpha   90.00
_cell.angle_beta   90.00
_cell.angle_gamma   90.00
#
_symmetry.space_group_name_H-M   'P 1'
#
loop_
_entity.id
_entity.type
_entity.pdbx_description
1 polymer ?
#
loop_
_entity_poly.entity_id
_entity_poly.type
_entity_poly.pdbx_seq_one_letter_code
_entity_poly.pdbx_strand_id
1 'polypeptide(L)'
;MDATPAPGVTCLFTGDDPSSRLGEADVDDGVVVARSGPYDLSGHADVRVEVQRWFGNRDLGEDPGDFFRLEIRHDAASPDVLLEELGSSISQASWTPVNFRVADFVEPGAGVELKVSVADGASTGNIIEAAIDEILFWEPRCEIHDPPP
;
A
#
# COMPACT_ATOMS: atom_id res chain seq x y z
N MET A 1 -10.80 4.26 10.34
CA MET A 1 -10.46 5.04 9.12
C MET A 1 -11.02 4.29 7.92
N ASP A 2 -11.38 5.02 6.87
CA ASP A 2 -11.90 4.51 5.60
C ASP A 2 -11.51 5.54 4.53
N ALA A 3 -11.12 5.09 3.34
CA ALA A 3 -10.79 5.96 2.23
C ALA A 3 -12.01 6.43 1.43
N THR A 4 -13.16 5.73 1.50
CA THR A 4 -14.36 6.06 0.71
C THR A 4 -15.60 6.37 1.55
N PRO A 5 -16.63 7.03 0.99
CA PRO A 5 -17.94 7.11 1.63
C PRO A 5 -18.64 5.75 1.63
N ALA A 6 -19.58 5.56 2.57
CA ALA A 6 -20.37 4.33 2.75
C ALA A 6 -20.71 3.56 1.45
N PRO A 7 -20.64 2.20 1.47
CA PRO A 7 -20.75 1.36 2.66
C PRO A 7 -19.42 0.90 3.30
N GLY A 8 -18.27 1.38 2.81
CA GLY A 8 -16.99 1.17 3.49
C GLY A 8 -17.05 1.63 4.96
N VAL A 9 -16.39 0.89 5.85
CA VAL A 9 -16.29 1.25 7.28
C VAL A 9 -14.94 0.89 7.91
N THR A 10 -14.06 0.17 7.20
CA THR A 10 -12.78 -0.31 7.72
C THR A 10 -11.72 -0.38 6.62
N CYS A 11 -10.51 0.04 6.96
CA CYS A 11 -9.29 -0.17 6.17
C CYS A 11 -8.33 -1.14 6.92
N LEU A 12 -7.18 -1.45 6.31
CA LEU A 12 -6.06 -2.09 7.02
C LEU A 12 -5.12 -1.00 7.55
N PHE A 13 -4.72 -1.08 8.81
CA PHE A 13 -3.94 -0.02 9.48
C PHE A 13 -3.03 -0.58 10.58
N THR A 14 -2.05 0.20 11.05
CA THR A 14 -1.01 -0.22 12.01
C THR A 14 -1.53 -0.46 13.42
N GLY A 15 -2.48 0.35 13.89
CA GLY A 15 -3.13 0.18 15.20
C GLY A 15 -4.39 1.03 15.35
N ASP A 16 -5.28 0.63 16.27
CA ASP A 16 -6.49 1.39 16.56
C ASP A 16 -6.16 2.47 17.61
N ASP A 17 -6.79 3.64 17.52
CA ASP A 17 -6.67 4.72 18.51
C ASP A 17 -8.06 5.05 19.10
N PRO A 18 -8.66 4.12 19.87
CA PRO A 18 -10.01 4.28 20.37
C PRO A 18 -10.12 5.36 21.44
N SER A 19 -8.99 5.80 22.02
CA SER A 19 -8.96 6.80 23.08
C SER A 19 -8.47 8.18 22.61
N SER A 20 -8.12 8.32 21.32
CA SER A 20 -7.56 9.54 20.72
C SER A 20 -6.30 10.02 21.44
N ARG A 21 -5.45 9.09 21.86
CA ARG A 21 -4.19 9.37 22.54
C ARG A 21 -3.06 9.21 21.55
N LEU A 22 -2.27 10.29 21.42
CA LEU A 22 -1.04 10.29 20.65
C LEU A 22 -0.17 9.08 21.01
N GLY A 23 0.16 8.28 20.00
CA GLY A 23 1.03 7.11 20.10
C GLY A 23 0.31 5.77 20.31
N GLU A 24 -1.02 5.70 20.34
CA GLU A 24 -1.71 4.40 20.52
C GLU A 24 -1.70 3.51 19.27
N ALA A 25 -1.71 4.10 18.08
CA ALA A 25 -1.65 3.37 16.82
C ALA A 25 -0.23 3.27 16.24
N ASP A 26 0.75 3.72 17.03
CA ASP A 26 2.16 3.79 16.69
C ASP A 26 2.75 2.40 16.45
N VAL A 27 3.67 2.32 15.50
CA VAL A 27 4.54 1.16 15.37
C VAL A 27 5.66 1.38 16.37
N ASP A 28 5.73 0.64 17.48
CA ASP A 28 6.76 0.89 18.50
C ASP A 28 8.12 0.24 18.15
N ASP A 29 9.12 1.02 17.73
CA ASP A 29 10.53 0.57 17.55
C ASP A 29 10.66 -0.77 16.77
N GLY A 30 9.92 -0.93 15.66
CA GLY A 30 9.74 -2.22 15.01
C GLY A 30 9.19 -2.16 13.59
N VAL A 31 8.82 -3.34 13.07
CA VAL A 31 8.22 -3.45 11.73
C VAL A 31 6.93 -4.28 11.81
N VAL A 32 5.83 -3.70 11.33
CA VAL A 32 4.58 -4.41 11.10
C VAL A 32 4.43 -4.73 9.62
N VAL A 33 3.94 -5.93 9.32
CA VAL A 33 3.84 -6.44 7.95
C VAL A 33 2.49 -7.08 7.73
N ALA A 34 1.86 -6.73 6.61
CA ALA A 34 0.68 -7.42 6.10
C ALA A 34 0.93 -7.91 4.67
N ARG A 35 0.46 -9.11 4.36
CA ARG A 35 0.56 -9.73 3.04
C ARG A 35 -0.82 -10.23 2.61
N SER A 36 -1.20 -9.94 1.37
CA SER A 36 -2.46 -10.43 0.80
C SER A 36 -2.42 -11.94 0.54
N GLY A 37 -3.59 -12.53 0.28
CA GLY A 37 -3.65 -13.77 -0.48
C GLY A 37 -3.31 -13.53 -1.97
N PRO A 38 -3.19 -14.59 -2.77
CA PRO A 38 -2.92 -14.48 -4.20
C PRO A 38 -4.13 -13.90 -4.95
N TYR A 39 -3.85 -12.98 -5.86
CA TYR A 39 -4.77 -12.47 -6.86
C TYR A 39 -4.53 -13.19 -8.19
N ASP A 40 -5.61 -13.61 -8.85
CA ASP A 40 -5.53 -14.18 -10.19
C ASP A 40 -5.66 -13.09 -11.25
N LEU A 41 -4.51 -12.73 -11.84
CA LEU A 41 -4.40 -11.73 -12.90
C LEU A 41 -4.12 -12.36 -14.28
N SER A 42 -4.32 -13.68 -14.39
CA SER A 42 -4.06 -14.42 -15.63
C SER A 42 -4.91 -13.89 -16.79
N GLY A 43 -4.27 -13.61 -17.93
CA GLY A 43 -4.95 -13.10 -19.12
C GLY A 43 -5.15 -11.58 -19.14
N HIS A 44 -4.72 -10.85 -18.10
CA HIS A 44 -4.75 -9.39 -18.05
C HIS A 44 -3.35 -8.79 -18.18
N ALA A 45 -2.84 -8.74 -19.43
CA ALA A 45 -1.48 -8.33 -19.71
C ALA A 45 -1.19 -6.84 -19.42
N ASP A 46 -2.24 -6.01 -19.36
CA ASP A 46 -2.13 -4.57 -19.07
C ASP A 46 -2.79 -4.18 -17.74
N VAL A 47 -2.98 -5.15 -16.83
CA VAL A 47 -3.56 -4.89 -15.52
C VAL A 47 -2.73 -3.91 -14.70
N ARG A 48 -3.46 -3.05 -14.01
CA ARG A 48 -2.96 -2.03 -13.10
C ARG A 48 -3.50 -2.30 -11.71
N VAL A 49 -2.70 -1.99 -10.70
CA VAL A 49 -3.12 -1.99 -9.30
C VAL A 49 -3.21 -0.54 -8.84
N GLU A 50 -4.33 -0.19 -8.23
CA GLU A 50 -4.55 1.04 -7.51
C GLU A 50 -4.73 0.75 -6.03
N VAL A 51 -4.12 1.56 -5.17
CA VAL A 51 -4.21 1.45 -3.71
C VAL A 51 -4.41 2.84 -3.14
N GLN A 52 -5.38 3.00 -2.23
CA GLN A 52 -5.43 4.17 -1.36
C GLN A 52 -4.46 3.94 -0.22
N ARG A 53 -3.45 4.78 -0.08
CA ARG A 53 -2.50 4.69 1.03
C ARG A 53 -2.50 5.95 1.89
N TRP A 54 -2.18 5.76 3.16
CA TRP A 54 -2.01 6.81 4.16
C TRP A 54 -0.75 6.49 4.96
N PHE A 55 0.13 7.47 5.17
CA PHE A 55 1.36 7.28 5.94
C PHE A 55 1.65 8.53 6.79
N GLY A 56 1.60 8.37 8.10
CA GLY A 56 2.01 9.39 9.06
C GLY A 56 3.41 9.08 9.56
N ASN A 57 4.34 10.01 9.32
CA ASN A 57 5.57 10.15 10.09
C ASN A 57 5.51 11.52 10.77
N ARG A 58 5.57 11.53 12.11
CA ARG A 58 5.42 12.76 12.89
C ARG A 58 6.71 13.58 12.90
N ASP A 59 7.85 12.94 13.12
CA ASP A 59 9.15 13.58 13.30
C ASP A 59 10.08 13.29 12.10
N LEU A 60 9.83 14.02 11.01
CA LEU A 60 10.54 13.83 9.74
C LEU A 60 12.06 13.94 9.87
N GLY A 61 12.74 12.94 9.34
CA GLY A 61 14.20 12.86 9.24
C GLY A 61 14.90 12.50 10.55
N GLU A 62 14.15 12.11 11.59
CA GLU A 62 14.72 11.68 12.86
C GLU A 62 15.45 10.34 12.73
N ASP A 63 14.81 9.33 12.15
CA ASP A 63 15.40 7.99 12.02
C ASP A 63 15.40 7.50 10.57
N PRO A 64 16.55 7.11 9.97
CA PRO A 64 16.57 6.51 8.63
C PRO A 64 15.87 5.14 8.54
N GLY A 65 15.53 4.53 9.67
CA GLY A 65 14.76 3.29 9.78
C GLY A 65 13.26 3.45 9.57
N ASP A 66 12.72 4.68 9.62
CA ASP A 66 11.29 4.90 9.40
C ASP A 66 10.93 4.69 7.94
N PHE A 67 9.93 3.85 7.67
CA PHE A 67 9.41 3.71 6.32
C PHE A 67 7.98 3.19 6.22
N PHE A 68 7.36 3.49 5.09
CA PHE A 68 6.29 2.70 4.48
C PHE A 68 6.80 2.07 3.19
N ARG A 69 6.52 0.80 2.97
CA ARG A 69 6.81 0.08 1.73
C ARG A 69 5.57 -0.64 1.21
N LEU A 70 5.28 -0.44 -0.07
CA LEU A 70 4.34 -1.24 -0.84
C LEU A 70 5.13 -2.09 -1.83
N GLU A 71 4.92 -3.40 -1.79
CA GLU A 71 5.67 -4.39 -2.53
C GLU A 71 4.72 -5.38 -3.23
N ILE A 72 5.17 -5.95 -4.35
CA ILE A 72 4.44 -6.94 -5.15
C ILE A 72 5.33 -8.14 -5.47
N ARG A 73 4.77 -9.34 -5.58
CA ARG A 73 5.48 -10.51 -6.11
C ARG A 73 4.61 -11.31 -7.07
N HIS A 74 5.26 -12.01 -8.00
CA HIS A 74 4.57 -12.84 -9.01
C HIS A 74 3.86 -14.05 -8.38
N ASP A 75 4.53 -14.72 -7.43
CA ASP A 75 4.02 -15.87 -6.71
C ASP A 75 4.74 -16.05 -5.36
N ALA A 76 4.34 -17.06 -4.59
CA ALA A 76 4.89 -17.33 -3.26
C ALA A 76 6.39 -17.70 -3.25
N ALA A 77 6.94 -18.16 -4.37
CA ALA A 77 8.35 -18.55 -4.51
C ALA A 77 9.22 -17.40 -5.05
N SER A 78 8.59 -16.35 -5.58
CA SER A 78 9.25 -15.18 -6.16
C SER A 78 9.66 -14.17 -5.08
N PRO A 79 10.74 -13.40 -5.31
CA PRO A 79 11.10 -12.29 -4.43
C PRO A 79 10.04 -11.18 -4.49
N ASP A 80 9.95 -10.39 -3.41
CA ASP A 80 9.18 -9.15 -3.41
C ASP A 80 9.90 -8.08 -4.25
N VAL A 81 9.12 -7.31 -5.02
CA VAL A 81 9.54 -6.20 -5.87
C VAL A 81 8.89 -4.92 -5.34
N LEU A 82 9.69 -3.87 -5.17
CA LEU A 82 9.23 -2.59 -4.62
C LEU A 82 8.33 -1.84 -5.63
N LEU A 83 7.13 -1.46 -5.21
CA LEU A 83 6.26 -0.53 -5.93
C LEU A 83 6.48 0.91 -5.47
N GLU A 84 6.53 1.12 -4.15
CA GLU A 84 6.72 2.43 -3.53
C GLU A 84 7.41 2.33 -2.18
N GLU A 85 8.28 3.30 -1.88
CA GLU A 85 8.86 3.52 -0.57
C GLU A 85 8.68 4.99 -0.17
N LEU A 86 8.13 5.22 1.03
CA LEU A 86 8.15 6.52 1.70
C LEU A 86 9.08 6.37 2.90
N GLY A 87 10.27 6.96 2.83
CA GLY A 87 11.23 6.94 3.93
C GLY A 87 10.99 8.08 4.93
N SER A 88 11.88 8.19 5.91
CA SER A 88 11.76 9.10 7.06
C SER A 88 11.62 10.59 6.77
N SER A 89 11.93 11.04 5.55
CA SER A 89 11.76 12.45 5.14
C SER A 89 10.40 12.76 4.53
N ILE A 90 9.51 11.78 4.45
CA ILE A 90 8.20 11.91 3.81
C ILE A 90 7.11 11.57 4.82
N SER A 91 6.09 12.43 4.89
CA SER A 91 4.83 12.15 5.58
C SER A 91 3.70 12.52 4.63
N GLN A 92 2.75 11.62 4.48
CA GLN A 92 1.55 11.78 3.66
C GLN A 92 0.35 11.28 4.46
N ALA A 93 0.08 11.98 5.56
CA ALA A 93 -1.03 11.75 6.47
C ALA A 93 -2.39 12.16 5.87
N SER A 94 -2.61 11.80 4.60
CA SER A 94 -3.83 11.95 3.83
C SER A 94 -3.95 10.80 2.85
N TRP A 95 -5.17 10.29 2.64
CA TRP A 95 -5.44 9.28 1.64
C TRP A 95 -4.95 9.74 0.27
N THR A 96 -4.04 8.96 -0.30
CA THR A 96 -3.40 9.25 -1.58
C THR A 96 -3.53 8.01 -2.47
N PRO A 97 -4.19 8.12 -3.64
CA PRO A 97 -4.22 7.02 -4.60
C PRO A 97 -2.84 6.87 -5.26
N VAL A 98 -2.34 5.65 -5.26
CA VAL A 98 -1.15 5.26 -6.04
C VAL A 98 -1.51 4.18 -7.04
N ASN A 99 -0.94 4.27 -8.24
CA ASN A 99 -1.35 3.44 -9.37
C ASN A 99 -0.13 2.93 -10.14
N PHE A 100 -0.03 1.61 -10.28
CA PHE A 100 1.09 0.92 -10.91
C PHE A 100 0.60 -0.05 -11.97
N ARG A 101 1.32 -0.14 -13.09
CA ARG A 101 1.12 -1.21 -14.07
C ARG A 101 1.84 -2.46 -13.57
N VAL A 102 1.12 -3.56 -13.35
CA VAL A 102 1.68 -4.76 -12.71
C VAL A 102 2.85 -5.32 -13.51
N ALA A 103 2.68 -5.42 -14.83
CA ALA A 103 3.68 -5.94 -15.76
C ALA A 103 4.97 -5.11 -15.88
N ASP A 104 5.06 -3.95 -15.22
CA ASP A 104 6.33 -3.20 -15.10
C ASP A 104 7.22 -3.72 -13.94
N PHE A 105 6.65 -4.53 -13.03
CA PHE A 105 7.32 -5.03 -11.83
C PHE A 105 7.38 -6.55 -11.76
N VAL A 106 6.28 -7.23 -12.13
CA VAL A 106 6.17 -8.69 -12.13
C VAL A 106 5.28 -9.15 -13.29
N GLU A 107 5.51 -10.37 -13.79
CA GLU A 107 4.60 -10.96 -14.79
C GLU A 107 3.21 -11.18 -14.17
N PRO A 108 2.09 -10.78 -14.82
CA PRO A 108 0.76 -11.13 -14.33
C PRO A 108 0.52 -12.64 -14.33
N GLY A 109 -0.13 -13.15 -13.29
CA GLY A 109 -0.43 -14.58 -13.16
C GLY A 109 -1.40 -14.88 -12.02
N ALA A 110 -1.60 -16.17 -11.73
CA ALA A 110 -2.57 -16.62 -10.72
C ALA A 110 -2.11 -16.45 -9.26
N GLY A 111 -0.84 -16.07 -9.05
CA GLY A 111 -0.19 -16.07 -7.74
C GLY A 111 0.20 -14.68 -7.22
N VAL A 112 -0.24 -13.61 -7.86
CA VAL A 112 0.27 -12.27 -7.57
C VAL A 112 -0.14 -11.83 -6.18
N GLU A 113 0.80 -11.36 -5.37
CA GLU A 113 0.53 -10.94 -3.99
C GLU A 113 1.10 -9.55 -3.72
N LEU A 114 0.40 -8.80 -2.88
CA LEU A 114 0.86 -7.52 -2.34
C LEU A 114 1.35 -7.70 -0.91
N LYS A 115 2.36 -6.91 -0.54
CA LYS A 115 2.83 -6.79 0.84
C LYS A 115 2.98 -5.32 1.19
N VAL A 116 2.57 -4.97 2.40
CA VAL A 116 2.87 -3.68 3.02
C VAL A 116 3.71 -3.91 4.25
N SER A 117 4.79 -3.15 4.37
CA SER A 117 5.69 -3.13 5.53
C SER A 117 5.80 -1.70 6.04
N VAL A 118 5.62 -1.51 7.34
CA VAL A 118 5.70 -0.19 7.98
C VAL A 118 6.65 -0.32 9.15
N ALA A 119 7.62 0.59 9.24
CA ALA A 119 8.63 0.56 10.28
C ALA A 119 8.73 1.90 11.00
N ASP A 120 8.86 1.80 12.30
CA ASP A 120 9.41 2.84 13.16
C ASP A 120 10.84 2.46 13.49
N GLY A 121 11.74 3.43 13.35
CA GLY A 121 13.15 3.29 13.62
C GLY A 121 13.43 3.02 15.11
N ALA A 122 14.69 3.10 15.52
CA ALA A 122 15.06 2.89 16.93
C ALA A 122 15.15 4.21 17.73
N SER A 123 14.92 5.34 17.06
CA SER A 123 14.90 6.66 17.67
C SER A 123 13.63 6.83 18.45
N THR A 124 13.79 7.16 19.74
CA THR A 124 12.66 7.15 20.66
C THR A 124 11.74 8.33 20.44
N GLY A 125 10.45 8.03 20.38
CA GLY A 125 9.40 9.03 20.53
C GLY A 125 8.87 9.56 19.21
N ASN A 126 9.36 9.13 18.05
CA ASN A 126 8.65 9.32 16.79
C ASN A 126 7.28 8.64 16.86
N ILE A 127 6.37 9.01 15.96
CA ILE A 127 5.13 8.27 15.74
C ILE A 127 5.05 7.92 14.27
N ILE A 128 4.99 6.63 13.99
CA ILE A 128 4.78 6.06 12.68
C ILE A 128 3.45 5.32 12.64
N GLU A 129 2.58 5.78 11.77
CA GLU A 129 1.28 5.17 11.52
C GLU A 129 1.08 4.98 10.03
N ALA A 130 0.37 3.94 9.62
CA ALA A 130 -0.01 3.78 8.23
C ALA A 130 -1.35 3.09 8.07
N ALA A 131 -1.96 3.30 6.90
CA ALA A 131 -3.12 2.56 6.47
C ALA A 131 -3.12 2.35 4.95
N ILE A 132 -3.77 1.27 4.51
CA ILE A 132 -4.13 1.05 3.11
C ILE A 132 -5.61 0.71 3.02
N ASP A 133 -6.21 1.08 1.90
CA ASP A 133 -7.60 0.80 1.58
C ASP A 133 -7.80 0.66 0.06
N GLU A 134 -8.98 0.19 -0.35
CA GLU A 134 -9.46 0.23 -1.74
C GLU A 134 -8.45 -0.32 -2.76
N ILE A 135 -7.96 -1.54 -2.51
CA ILE A 135 -7.08 -2.24 -3.46
C ILE A 135 -7.93 -2.64 -4.68
N LEU A 136 -7.66 -2.00 -5.82
CA LEU A 136 -8.38 -2.22 -7.07
C LEU A 136 -7.43 -2.69 -8.17
N PHE A 137 -7.74 -3.83 -8.77
CA PHE A 137 -7.13 -4.25 -10.03
C PHE A 137 -8.05 -3.87 -11.20
N TRP A 138 -7.48 -3.18 -12.20
CA TRP A 138 -8.23 -2.77 -13.39
C TRP A 138 -7.32 -2.77 -14.63
N GLU A 139 -7.90 -2.94 -15.81
CA GLU A 139 -7.18 -2.97 -17.08
C GLU A 139 -7.85 -2.02 -18.07
N PRO A 140 -7.11 -1.08 -18.69
CA PRO A 140 -7.67 -0.20 -19.70
C PRO A 140 -8.05 -1.02 -20.95
N ARG A 141 -9.26 -0.78 -21.48
CA ARG A 141 -9.69 -1.37 -22.75
C ARG A 141 -9.79 -0.28 -23.80
N CYS A 142 -9.07 -0.46 -24.91
CA CYS A 142 -9.32 0.31 -26.12
C CYS A 142 -10.54 -0.28 -26.82
N GLU A 143 -11.69 0.36 -26.68
CA GLU A 143 -12.81 0.11 -27.60
C GLU A 143 -12.55 0.91 -28.87
N ILE A 144 -12.14 0.23 -29.94
CA ILE A 144 -12.11 0.85 -31.25
C ILE A 144 -13.57 1.03 -31.67
N HIS A 145 -14.11 2.23 -31.51
CA HIS A 145 -15.36 2.57 -32.15
C HIS A 145 -15.09 2.69 -33.64
N ASP A 146 -15.50 1.68 -34.41
CA ASP A 146 -15.49 1.71 -35.87
C ASP A 146 -16.89 2.18 -36.32
N PRO A 147 -17.13 3.50 -36.51
CA PRO A 147 -18.42 3.97 -36.97
C PRO A 147 -18.71 3.36 -38.36
N PRO A 148 -19.96 2.95 -38.66
CA PRO A 148 -20.30 2.40 -39.96
C PRO A 148 -19.99 3.41 -41.08
N PRO A 149 -19.60 2.94 -42.28
CA PRO A 149 -19.21 3.77 -43.41
C PRO A 149 -20.34 4.68 -43.92
#